data_AF-A0A942IN47-F1
#
_entry.id   AF-A0A942IN47-F1
#
_cell.length_a   1.000
_cell.length_b   1.000
_cell.length_c   1.000
_cell.angle_alpha   90.00
_cell.angle_beta   90.00
_cell.angle_gamma   90.00
#
_symmetry.space_group_name_H-M   'P 1'
#
loop_
_entity.id
_entity.type
_entity.pdbx_description
1 polymer ?
#
loop_
_entity_poly.entity_id
_entity_poly.type
_entity_poly.pdbx_seq_one_letter_code
_entity_poly.pdbx_strand_id
1 'polypeptide(L)'
;MEYRKIIVAGLLIFLGLISFAFAEDFSLQHFLAKVAPKPEALSKKEKVELLNQIDRLLEQTLQAHSKITRDIQTGEIDVRYQEGDFWISKLKEDQKSIEAGMEQVKLLRTKPGHLVGSVILYKSLKDLSINFNAYNNMPSFSAFVGDLAPELELWADPVFYQLYLLPLARLKDVEKTPPKKEKMPAPKGKKP
;
A
#
# COMPACT_ATOMS: atom_id res chain seq x y z
N MET A 1 -7.54 -56.31 6.65
CA MET A 1 -7.99 -55.36 5.60
C MET A 1 -8.42 -54.01 6.16
N GLU A 2 -8.92 -53.94 7.41
CA GLU A 2 -9.42 -52.70 8.03
C GLU A 2 -8.34 -51.68 8.40
N TYR A 3 -7.17 -52.11 8.89
CA TYR A 3 -6.05 -51.22 9.24
C TYR A 3 -5.53 -50.39 8.04
N ARG A 4 -5.63 -50.92 6.82
CA ARG A 4 -5.20 -50.21 5.60
C ARG A 4 -6.10 -49.01 5.28
N LYS A 5 -7.38 -49.07 5.64
CA LYS A 5 -8.35 -47.98 5.42
C LYS A 5 -8.14 -46.82 6.41
N ILE A 6 -7.78 -47.14 7.65
CA ILE A 6 -7.50 -46.13 8.70
C ILE A 6 -6.23 -45.35 8.37
N ILE A 7 -5.17 -46.02 7.90
CA ILE A 7 -3.93 -45.36 7.50
C ILE A 7 -4.16 -44.45 6.29
N VAL A 8 -4.92 -44.90 5.28
CA VAL A 8 -5.24 -44.10 4.10
C VAL A 8 -6.12 -42.89 4.45
N ALA A 9 -7.11 -43.05 5.34
CA ALA A 9 -7.93 -41.95 5.82
C ALA A 9 -7.10 -40.91 6.60
N GLY A 10 -6.18 -41.36 7.47
CA GLY A 10 -5.24 -40.49 8.17
C GLY A 10 -4.31 -39.72 7.22
N LEU A 11 -3.82 -40.39 6.17
CA LEU A 11 -2.93 -39.77 5.17
C LEU A 11 -3.66 -38.75 4.29
N LEU A 12 -4.95 -38.98 3.98
CA LEU A 12 -5.80 -38.02 3.26
C LEU A 12 -6.16 -36.81 4.12
N ILE A 13 -6.40 -36.99 5.42
CA ILE A 13 -6.63 -35.88 6.35
C ILE A 13 -5.33 -35.05 6.51
N PHE A 14 -4.17 -35.71 6.59
CA PHE A 14 -2.88 -35.03 6.70
C PHE A 14 -2.52 -34.26 5.41
N LEU A 15 -2.77 -34.84 4.23
CA LEU A 15 -2.63 -34.15 2.93
C LEU A 15 -3.63 -32.99 2.77
N GLY A 16 -4.86 -33.14 3.30
CA GLY A 16 -5.84 -32.08 3.35
C GLY A 16 -5.40 -30.91 4.21
N LEU A 17 -4.79 -31.17 5.37
CA LEU A 17 -4.28 -30.14 6.29
C LEU A 17 -3.03 -29.43 5.73
N ILE A 18 -2.13 -30.14 5.05
CA ILE A 18 -0.98 -29.51 4.37
C ILE A 18 -1.45 -28.62 3.21
N SER A 19 -2.55 -28.97 2.53
CA SER A 19 -3.08 -28.18 1.41
C SER A 19 -3.67 -26.82 1.84
N PHE A 20 -4.04 -26.65 3.12
CA PHE A 20 -4.44 -25.34 3.66
C PHE A 20 -3.25 -24.49 4.13
N ALA A 21 -2.05 -25.06 4.26
CA ALA A 21 -0.84 -24.34 4.69
C ALA A 21 -0.07 -23.66 3.54
N PHE A 22 -0.55 -23.79 2.29
CA PHE A 22 0.00 -23.12 1.10
C PHE A 22 -0.96 -22.06 0.53
N ALA A 23 -1.78 -21.42 1.37
CA ALA A 23 -2.27 -20.10 1.01
C ALA A 23 -1.05 -19.16 1.01
N GLU A 24 -0.65 -18.67 -0.18
CA GLU A 24 0.37 -17.61 -0.29
C GLU A 24 0.03 -16.49 0.70
N ASP A 25 0.84 -16.36 1.75
CA ASP A 25 0.67 -15.34 2.77
C ASP A 25 1.29 -14.05 2.25
N PHE A 26 0.45 -13.17 1.68
CA PHE A 26 0.86 -11.88 1.13
C PHE A 26 1.09 -10.86 2.26
N SER A 27 2.08 -11.16 3.10
CA SER A 27 2.52 -10.30 4.19
C SER A 27 3.36 -9.12 3.68
N LEU A 28 3.61 -8.14 4.54
CA LEU A 28 4.57 -7.06 4.25
C LEU A 28 5.94 -7.63 3.85
N GLN A 29 6.40 -8.70 4.49
CA GLN A 29 7.67 -9.36 4.18
C GLN A 29 7.69 -9.94 2.76
N HIS A 30 6.57 -10.53 2.30
CA HIS A 30 6.42 -10.99 0.91
C HIS A 30 6.66 -9.86 -0.09
N PHE A 31 6.01 -8.71 0.14
CA PHE A 31 6.18 -7.56 -0.75
C PHE A 31 7.59 -6.96 -0.66
N LEU A 32 8.16 -6.80 0.53
CA LEU A 32 9.51 -6.30 0.71
C LEU A 32 10.56 -7.19 0.04
N ALA A 33 10.40 -8.51 0.05
CA ALA A 33 11.28 -9.42 -0.67
C ALA A 33 11.26 -9.17 -2.20
N LYS A 34 10.17 -8.62 -2.74
CA LYS A 34 10.05 -8.23 -4.16
C LYS A 34 10.62 -6.86 -4.49
N VAL A 35 11.03 -6.07 -3.50
CA VAL A 35 11.66 -4.73 -3.65
C VAL A 35 13.15 -4.83 -4.07
N ALA A 36 13.60 -6.00 -4.56
CA ALA A 36 14.97 -6.30 -4.95
C ALA A 36 15.45 -5.54 -6.23
N PRO A 37 16.76 -5.49 -6.56
CA PRO A 37 17.30 -4.60 -7.60
C PRO A 37 16.76 -4.82 -9.03
N LYS A 38 16.00 -5.89 -9.26
CA LYS A 38 15.13 -6.05 -10.43
C LYS A 38 13.69 -6.30 -9.93
N PRO A 39 12.87 -5.25 -9.78
CA PRO A 39 11.50 -5.40 -9.33
C PRO A 39 10.72 -6.28 -10.32
N GLU A 40 10.22 -7.41 -9.84
CA GLU A 40 9.29 -8.22 -10.61
C GLU A 40 7.93 -7.53 -10.66
N ALA A 41 7.28 -7.57 -11.82
CA ALA A 41 5.95 -7.02 -11.95
C ALA A 41 4.97 -7.82 -11.09
N LEU A 42 4.18 -7.12 -10.27
CA LEU A 42 3.13 -7.74 -9.48
C LEU A 42 2.10 -8.42 -10.39
N SER A 43 1.77 -9.67 -10.07
CA SER A 43 0.63 -10.37 -10.66
C SER A 43 -0.69 -9.65 -10.32
N LYS A 44 -1.76 -9.99 -11.04
CA LYS A 44 -3.09 -9.42 -10.76
C LYS A 44 -3.56 -9.70 -9.33
N LYS A 45 -3.29 -10.90 -8.81
CA LYS A 45 -3.63 -11.32 -7.45
C LYS A 45 -2.84 -10.50 -6.42
N GLU A 46 -1.54 -10.34 -6.62
CA GLU A 46 -0.68 -9.55 -5.74
C GLU A 46 -1.07 -8.08 -5.72
N LYS A 47 -1.47 -7.49 -6.85
CA LYS A 47 -1.96 -6.10 -6.89
C LYS A 47 -3.21 -5.91 -6.04
N VAL A 48 -4.14 -6.86 -6.11
CA VAL A 48 -5.37 -6.82 -5.29
C VAL A 48 -5.01 -6.93 -3.82
N GLU A 49 -4.13 -7.87 -3.47
CA GLU A 49 -3.80 -8.09 -2.07
C GLU A 49 -2.95 -6.97 -1.47
N LEU A 50 -2.03 -6.40 -2.24
CA LEU A 50 -1.30 -5.18 -1.85
C LEU A 50 -2.28 -4.06 -1.49
N LEU A 51 -3.32 -3.83 -2.32
CA LEU A 51 -4.34 -2.83 -2.03
C LEU A 51 -5.19 -3.19 -0.81
N ASN A 52 -5.45 -4.48 -0.56
CA ASN A 52 -6.17 -4.93 0.65
C ASN A 52 -5.37 -4.68 1.93
N GLN A 53 -4.06 -4.92 1.90
CA GLN A 53 -3.19 -4.66 3.03
C GLN A 53 -3.09 -3.16 3.32
N ILE A 54 -2.98 -2.33 2.28
CA ILE A 54 -3.03 -0.86 2.43
C ILE A 54 -4.39 -0.39 2.99
N ASP A 55 -5.50 -1.00 2.56
CA ASP A 55 -6.82 -0.69 3.12
C ASP A 55 -6.88 -0.95 4.63
N ARG A 56 -6.42 -2.13 5.07
CA ARG A 56 -6.34 -2.51 6.49
C ARG A 56 -5.43 -1.56 7.28
N LEU A 57 -4.30 -1.20 6.70
CA LEU A 57 -3.36 -0.25 7.28
C LEU A 57 -4.03 1.11 7.50
N LEU A 58 -4.78 1.61 6.51
CA LEU A 58 -5.53 2.87 6.62
C LEU A 58 -6.67 2.78 7.64
N GLU A 59 -7.34 1.62 7.77
CA GLU A 59 -8.33 1.38 8.83
C GLU A 59 -7.70 1.43 10.23
N GLN A 60 -6.54 0.79 10.43
CA GLN A 60 -5.79 0.86 11.69
C GLN A 60 -5.33 2.29 11.99
N THR A 61 -4.88 3.01 10.96
CA THR A 61 -4.52 4.44 11.03
C THR A 61 -5.70 5.29 11.48
N LEU A 62 -6.89 5.06 10.92
CA LEU A 62 -8.11 5.74 11.33
C LEU A 62 -8.49 5.45 12.78
N GLN A 63 -8.34 4.21 13.23
CA GLN A 63 -8.62 3.83 14.62
C GLN A 63 -7.66 4.50 15.60
N ALA A 64 -6.35 4.46 15.33
CA ALA A 64 -5.34 5.13 16.15
C ALA A 64 -5.58 6.64 16.21
N HIS A 65 -5.82 7.26 15.05
CA HIS A 65 -6.17 8.67 14.93
C HIS A 65 -7.41 9.04 15.76
N SER A 66 -8.49 8.27 15.64
CA SER A 66 -9.74 8.52 16.36
C SER A 66 -9.53 8.44 17.86
N LYS A 67 -8.71 7.47 18.32
CA LYS A 67 -8.40 7.29 19.73
C LYS A 67 -7.58 8.46 20.28
N ILE A 68 -6.51 8.88 19.59
CA ILE A 68 -5.70 10.04 19.99
C ILE A 68 -6.56 11.30 20.05
N THR A 69 -7.38 11.55 19.02
CA THR A 69 -8.25 12.73 18.95
C THR A 69 -9.22 12.76 20.13
N ARG A 70 -9.86 11.63 20.42
CA ARG A 70 -10.77 11.48 21.56
C ARG A 70 -10.05 11.74 22.88
N ASP A 71 -8.88 11.14 23.08
CA ASP A 71 -8.17 11.17 24.37
C ASP A 71 -7.61 12.57 24.67
N ILE A 72 -7.24 13.34 23.65
CA ILE A 72 -6.94 14.78 23.80
C ILE A 72 -8.20 15.55 24.19
N GLN A 73 -9.34 15.30 23.54
CA GLN A 73 -10.59 16.03 23.79
C GLN A 73 -11.20 15.73 25.17
N THR A 74 -11.02 14.52 25.69
CA THR A 74 -11.49 14.12 27.03
C THR A 74 -10.51 14.49 28.13
N GLY A 75 -9.31 14.95 27.79
CA GLY A 75 -8.22 15.23 28.74
C GLY A 75 -7.57 13.97 29.30
N GLU A 76 -7.79 12.79 28.70
CA GLU A 76 -7.07 11.56 29.04
C GLU A 76 -5.60 11.65 28.65
N ILE A 77 -5.30 12.35 27.55
CA ILE A 77 -3.95 12.81 27.21
C ILE A 77 -3.81 14.25 27.72
N ASP A 78 -2.96 14.43 28.73
CA ASP A 78 -2.59 15.75 29.22
C ASP A 78 -1.57 16.41 28.28
N VAL A 79 -2.07 17.29 27.43
CA VAL A 79 -1.29 18.23 26.62
C VAL A 79 -1.71 19.64 26.98
N ARG A 80 -0.76 20.58 27.03
CA ARG A 80 -1.06 21.97 27.39
C ARG A 80 -2.13 22.51 26.44
N TYR A 81 -3.04 23.35 26.92
CA TYR A 81 -4.19 23.86 26.14
C TYR A 81 -3.80 24.37 24.73
N GLN A 82 -2.73 25.17 24.63
CA GLN A 82 -2.21 25.67 23.35
C GLN A 82 -1.63 24.58 22.44
N GLU A 83 -1.05 23.53 23.02
CA GLU A 83 -0.55 22.36 22.29
C GLU A 83 -1.71 21.44 21.87
N GLY A 84 -2.76 21.33 22.69
CA GLY A 84 -3.98 20.59 22.36
C GLY A 84 -4.63 21.09 21.07
N ASP A 85 -4.84 22.40 20.95
CA ASP A 85 -5.40 22.99 19.72
C ASP A 85 -4.51 22.73 18.49
N PHE A 86 -3.19 22.81 18.67
CA PHE A 86 -2.22 22.48 17.63
C PHE A 86 -2.36 21.02 17.19
N TRP A 87 -2.35 20.07 18.11
CA TRP A 87 -2.46 18.63 17.78
C TRP A 87 -3.80 18.28 17.16
N ILE A 88 -4.90 18.85 17.65
CA ILE A 88 -6.23 18.65 17.03
C ILE A 88 -6.25 19.19 15.60
N SER A 89 -5.58 20.32 15.32
CA SER A 89 -5.48 20.83 13.95
C SER A 89 -4.71 19.87 13.04
N LYS A 90 -3.61 19.27 13.53
CA LYS A 90 -2.80 18.29 12.79
C LYS A 90 -3.57 17.00 12.52
N LEU A 91 -4.24 16.46 13.53
CA LEU A 91 -5.09 15.28 13.39
C LEU A 91 -6.22 15.52 12.38
N LYS A 92 -6.81 16.72 12.32
CA LYS A 92 -7.83 17.04 11.29
C LYS A 92 -7.26 17.03 9.86
N GLU A 93 -6.00 17.41 9.67
CA GLU A 93 -5.33 17.31 8.37
C GLU A 93 -5.12 15.84 7.99
N ASP A 94 -4.69 15.01 8.95
CA ASP A 94 -4.48 13.58 8.72
C ASP A 94 -5.75 12.83 8.37
N GLN A 95 -6.88 13.18 8.99
CA GLN A 95 -8.18 12.60 8.65
C GLN A 95 -8.48 12.70 7.15
N LYS A 96 -8.16 13.85 6.54
CA LYS A 96 -8.36 14.04 5.08
C LYS A 96 -7.43 13.13 4.27
N SER A 97 -6.19 12.95 4.71
CA SER A 97 -5.23 12.06 4.06
C SER A 97 -5.67 10.60 4.14
N ILE A 98 -6.20 10.16 5.29
CA ILE A 98 -6.75 8.81 5.49
C ILE A 98 -7.95 8.59 4.57
N GLU A 99 -8.93 9.48 4.60
CA GLU A 99 -10.13 9.40 3.76
C GLU A 99 -9.78 9.35 2.26
N ALA A 100 -8.92 10.28 1.82
CA ALA A 100 -8.45 10.29 0.44
C ALA A 100 -7.73 8.99 0.07
N GLY A 101 -6.90 8.44 0.97
CA GLY A 101 -6.22 7.17 0.79
C GLY A 101 -7.21 6.02 0.58
N MET A 102 -8.20 5.89 1.46
CA MET A 102 -9.23 4.85 1.38
C MET A 102 -10.06 4.95 0.10
N GLU A 103 -10.41 6.16 -0.32
CA GLU A 103 -11.09 6.41 -1.60
C GLU A 103 -10.24 5.97 -2.80
N GLN A 104 -8.95 6.29 -2.79
CA GLN A 104 -8.06 5.87 -3.88
C GLN A 104 -7.83 4.35 -3.90
N VAL A 105 -7.76 3.68 -2.75
CA VAL A 105 -7.71 2.21 -2.71
C VAL A 105 -8.94 1.62 -3.39
N LYS A 106 -10.15 2.10 -3.06
CA LYS A 106 -11.40 1.68 -3.71
C LYS A 106 -11.39 1.93 -5.22
N LEU A 107 -10.93 3.10 -5.64
CA LEU A 107 -10.79 3.43 -7.06
C LEU A 107 -9.83 2.47 -7.76
N LEU A 108 -8.65 2.23 -7.21
CA LEU A 108 -7.60 1.40 -7.82
C LEU A 108 -7.96 -0.08 -7.88
N ARG A 109 -8.82 -0.57 -6.99
CA ARG A 109 -9.41 -1.91 -7.14
C ARG A 109 -10.23 -2.05 -8.43
N THR A 110 -10.95 -1.00 -8.82
CA THR A 110 -11.77 -0.98 -10.05
C THR A 110 -10.98 -0.54 -11.29
N LYS A 111 -10.00 0.35 -11.12
CA LYS A 111 -9.16 0.91 -12.19
C LYS A 111 -7.67 0.84 -11.82
N PRO A 112 -7.04 -0.35 -11.86
CA PRO A 112 -5.66 -0.54 -11.39
C PRO A 112 -4.59 0.25 -12.18
N GLY A 113 -4.92 0.72 -13.38
CA GLY A 113 -4.03 1.55 -14.21
C GLY A 113 -4.21 3.07 -14.00
N HIS A 114 -5.03 3.50 -13.03
CA HIS A 114 -5.33 4.91 -12.82
C HIS A 114 -4.17 5.65 -12.14
N LEU A 115 -3.27 6.22 -12.94
CA LEU A 115 -2.04 6.85 -12.47
C LEU A 115 -2.30 7.99 -11.47
N VAL A 116 -3.24 8.89 -11.75
CA VAL A 116 -3.54 10.02 -10.85
C VAL A 116 -4.00 9.52 -9.48
N GLY A 117 -4.84 8.48 -9.45
CA GLY A 117 -5.29 7.88 -8.19
C GLY A 117 -4.16 7.20 -7.44
N SER A 118 -3.22 6.59 -8.17
CA SER A 118 -2.01 6.02 -7.58
C SER A 118 -1.10 7.09 -6.97
N VAL A 119 -0.94 8.23 -7.63
CA VAL A 119 -0.17 9.38 -7.10
C VAL A 119 -0.81 9.94 -5.83
N ILE A 120 -2.15 10.10 -5.83
CA ILE A 120 -2.88 10.60 -4.65
C ILE A 120 -2.75 9.60 -3.49
N LEU A 121 -2.90 8.29 -3.73
CA LEU A 121 -2.71 7.28 -2.70
C LEU A 121 -1.29 7.33 -2.12
N TYR A 122 -0.27 7.39 -2.97
CA TYR A 122 1.12 7.51 -2.52
C TYR A 122 1.32 8.76 -1.65
N LYS A 123 0.79 9.91 -2.07
CA LYS A 123 0.87 11.14 -1.28
C LYS A 123 0.20 10.98 0.08
N SER A 124 -1.01 10.43 0.13
CA SER A 124 -1.71 10.16 1.40
C SER A 124 -0.88 9.28 2.33
N LEU A 125 -0.34 8.16 1.83
CA LEU A 125 0.50 7.27 2.62
C LEU A 125 1.78 7.96 3.08
N LYS A 126 2.41 8.78 2.22
CA LYS A 126 3.63 9.49 2.56
C LYS A 126 3.40 10.54 3.64
N ASP A 127 2.35 11.36 3.50
CA ASP A 127 1.98 12.36 4.49
C ASP A 127 1.69 11.70 5.85
N LEU A 128 0.93 10.59 5.85
CA LEU A 128 0.65 9.82 7.06
C LEU A 128 1.90 9.21 7.67
N SER A 129 2.82 8.65 6.86
CA SER A 129 4.08 8.10 7.37
C SER A 129 4.93 9.15 8.10
N ILE A 130 4.98 10.38 7.57
CA ILE A 130 5.74 11.48 8.18
C ILE A 130 5.08 11.90 9.50
N ASN A 131 3.76 12.08 9.50
CA ASN A 131 3.02 12.57 10.66
C ASN A 131 2.96 11.51 11.78
N PHE A 132 2.74 10.24 11.44
CA PHE A 132 2.72 9.15 12.43
C PHE A 132 4.10 8.90 13.03
N ASN A 133 5.18 9.06 12.26
CA ASN A 133 6.53 9.06 12.83
C ASN A 133 6.74 10.23 13.81
N ALA A 134 6.20 11.42 13.50
CA ALA A 134 6.25 12.54 14.44
C ALA A 134 5.46 12.25 15.72
N TYR A 135 4.28 11.63 15.62
CA TYR A 135 3.50 11.18 16.78
C TYR A 135 4.25 10.12 17.60
N ASN A 136 4.96 9.20 16.94
CA ASN A 136 5.69 8.14 17.63
C ASN A 136 6.85 8.68 18.48
N ASN A 137 7.38 9.85 18.14
CA ASN A 137 8.41 10.55 18.91
C ASN A 137 7.84 11.30 20.14
N MET A 138 6.53 11.38 20.29
CA MET A 138 5.88 11.98 21.45
C MET A 138 5.42 10.88 22.42
N PRO A 139 5.88 10.87 23.69
CA PRO A 139 5.54 9.81 24.65
C PRO A 139 4.03 9.61 24.85
N SER A 140 3.24 10.68 24.81
CA SER A 140 1.78 10.61 24.96
C SER A 140 1.06 9.96 23.78
N PHE A 141 1.69 9.88 22.61
CA PHE A 141 1.09 9.33 21.39
C PHE A 141 1.73 8.01 20.94
N SER A 142 2.97 7.71 21.36
CA SER A 142 3.70 6.51 20.92
C SER A 142 2.96 5.21 21.26
N ALA A 143 2.23 5.14 22.38
CA ALA A 143 1.40 3.98 22.73
C ALA A 143 0.24 3.71 21.77
N PHE A 144 -0.15 4.70 20.96
CA PHE A 144 -1.24 4.61 19.98
C PHE A 144 -0.73 4.28 18.59
N VAL A 145 0.44 4.81 18.22
CA VAL A 145 0.97 4.70 16.84
C VAL A 145 2.14 3.72 16.71
N GLY A 146 2.78 3.31 17.81
CA GLY A 146 3.91 2.37 17.92
C GLY A 146 4.47 1.83 16.61
N ASP A 147 4.13 0.57 16.30
CA ASP A 147 4.60 -0.13 15.10
C ASP A 147 3.90 0.31 13.81
N LEU A 148 2.75 1.00 13.92
CA LEU A 148 2.00 1.50 12.77
C LEU A 148 2.77 2.60 12.02
N ALA A 149 3.52 3.44 12.75
CA ALA A 149 4.34 4.50 12.15
C ALA A 149 5.43 3.97 11.18
N PRO A 150 6.33 3.06 11.59
CA PRO A 150 7.30 2.47 10.67
C PRO A 150 6.63 1.58 9.61
N GLU A 151 5.50 0.95 9.90
CA GLU A 151 4.77 0.16 8.91
C GLU A 151 4.21 1.03 7.77
N LEU A 152 3.62 2.21 8.08
CA LEU A 152 3.19 3.18 7.08
C LEU A 152 4.31 3.59 6.13
N GLU A 153 5.52 3.82 6.66
CA GLU A 153 6.69 4.18 5.85
C GLU A 153 7.07 3.06 4.89
N LEU A 154 7.08 1.80 5.35
CA LEU A 154 7.39 0.63 4.53
C LEU A 154 6.33 0.40 3.44
N TRP A 155 5.05 0.59 3.76
CA TRP A 155 4.00 0.48 2.76
C TRP A 155 4.03 1.61 1.72
N ALA A 156 4.41 2.83 2.11
CA ALA A 156 4.47 3.97 1.21
C ALA A 156 5.62 3.86 0.19
N ASP A 157 6.86 3.75 0.68
CA ASP A 157 8.06 3.95 -0.14
C ASP A 157 8.57 2.65 -0.78
N PRO A 158 9.05 1.65 -0.02
CA PRO A 158 9.56 0.44 -0.66
C PRO A 158 8.45 -0.36 -1.34
N VAL A 159 7.24 -0.44 -0.76
CA VAL A 159 6.19 -1.31 -1.32
C VAL A 159 5.36 -0.61 -2.39
N PHE A 160 4.53 0.37 -2.02
CA PHE A 160 3.57 0.95 -2.96
C PHE A 160 4.26 1.74 -4.08
N TYR A 161 5.22 2.60 -3.73
CA TYR A 161 5.92 3.40 -4.74
C TYR A 161 6.69 2.52 -5.73
N GLN A 162 7.50 1.56 -5.25
CA GLN A 162 8.33 0.76 -6.17
C GLN A 162 7.56 -0.33 -6.92
N LEU A 163 6.62 -1.02 -6.28
CA LEU A 163 5.95 -2.18 -6.88
C LEU A 163 4.68 -1.81 -7.66
N TYR A 164 4.07 -0.65 -7.35
CA TYR A 164 2.81 -0.23 -7.95
C TYR A 164 2.94 1.06 -8.77
N LEU A 165 3.32 2.17 -8.14
CA LEU A 165 3.28 3.50 -8.78
C LEU A 165 4.36 3.66 -9.86
N LEU A 166 5.61 3.34 -9.55
CA LEU A 166 6.74 3.54 -10.47
C LEU A 166 6.59 2.73 -11.77
N PRO A 167 6.19 1.44 -11.76
CA PRO A 167 5.90 0.71 -12.99
C PRO A 167 4.76 1.34 -13.81
N LEU A 168 3.71 1.85 -13.17
CA LEU A 168 2.61 2.54 -13.87
C LEU A 168 3.07 3.84 -14.54
N ALA A 169 3.90 4.63 -13.86
CA ALA A 169 4.45 5.86 -14.41
C ALA A 169 5.32 5.58 -15.65
N ARG A 170 6.19 4.57 -15.58
CA ARG A 170 7.06 4.16 -16.70
C ARG A 170 6.26 3.73 -17.93
N LEU A 171 5.16 3.00 -17.76
CA LEU A 171 4.30 2.60 -18.87
C LEU A 171 3.69 3.81 -19.60
N LYS A 172 3.30 4.86 -18.85
CA LYS A 172 2.74 6.09 -19.43
C LYS A 172 3.75 6.93 -20.20
N ASP A 173 5.02 6.89 -19.81
CA ASP A 173 6.09 7.58 -20.54
C ASP A 173 6.42 6.89 -21.87
N VAL A 174 6.35 5.56 -21.92
CA VAL A 174 6.54 4.78 -23.17
C VAL A 174 5.39 5.00 -24.16
N GLU A 175 4.16 5.17 -23.68
CA GLU A 175 3.00 5.52 -24.54
C GLU A 175 3.12 6.90 -25.19
N LYS A 176 3.90 7.82 -24.61
CA LYS A 176 4.10 9.19 -25.14
C LYS A 176 5.20 9.30 -26.18
N THR A 177 5.93 8.23 -26.49
CA THR A 177 6.90 8.26 -27.59
C THR A 177 6.16 8.44 -28.93
N PRO A 178 6.42 9.50 -29.72
CA PRO A 178 5.73 9.69 -31.00
C PRO A 178 6.06 8.54 -31.96
N PRO A 179 5.14 8.16 -32.87
CA PRO A 179 5.41 7.12 -33.85
C PRO A 179 6.66 7.53 -34.64
N LYS A 180 7.64 6.62 -34.70
CA LYS A 180 8.83 6.76 -35.56
C LYS A 180 8.33 7.16 -36.94
N LYS A 181 8.67 8.38 -37.37
CA LYS A 181 8.41 8.92 -38.71
C LYS A 181 8.53 7.81 -39.75
N GLU A 182 7.44 7.53 -40.45
CA GLU A 182 7.45 6.74 -41.67
C GLU A 182 8.58 7.26 -42.55
N LYS A 183 9.48 6.36 -42.96
CA LYS A 183 10.49 6.66 -43.98
C LYS A 183 9.72 7.02 -45.25
N MET A 184 9.73 8.31 -45.63
CA MET A 184 9.26 8.73 -46.96
C MET A 184 9.99 7.90 -48.03
N PRO A 185 9.27 7.41 -49.07
CA PRO A 185 9.89 6.68 -50.16
C PRO A 185 10.79 7.63 -50.96
N ALA A 186 12.02 7.20 -51.22
CA ALA A 186 13.00 7.96 -52.00
C ALA A 186 12.47 8.25 -53.41
N PRO A 187 12.59 9.48 -53.94
CA PRO A 187 12.15 9.79 -55.28
C PRO A 187 13.11 9.13 -56.29
N LYS A 188 12.54 8.29 -57.16
CA LYS A 188 13.25 7.72 -58.32
C LYS A 188 13.70 8.84 -59.25
N GLY A 189 14.99 9.14 -59.25
CA GLY A 189 15.59 10.06 -60.22
C GLY A 189 15.49 9.50 -61.64
N LYS A 190 14.89 10.27 -62.55
CA LYS A 190 15.03 10.07 -63.99
C LYS A 190 16.42 10.58 -64.42
N LYS A 191 17.20 9.72 -65.07
CA LYS A 191 18.44 10.10 -65.77
C LYS A 191 18.10 10.74 -67.13
N PRO A 192 18.85 11.76 -67.58
CA PRO A 192 19.13 11.96 -69.00
C PRO A 192 20.23 11.00 -69.48
#